data_AF-A0A7M4DYL4-F1
#
_entry.id   AF-A0A7M4DYL4-F1
#
_cell.length_a   1.000
_cell.length_b   1.000
_cell.length_c   1.000
_cell.angle_alpha   90.00
_cell.angle_beta   90.00
_cell.angle_gamma   90.00
#
_symmetry.space_group_name_H-M   'P 1'
#
loop_
_entity.id
_entity.type
_entity.pdbx_description
1 polymer ?
#
loop_
_entity_poly.entity_id
_entity_poly.type
_entity_poly.pdbx_seq_one_letter_code
_entity_poly.pdbx_strand_id
1 'polypeptide(L)'
;MDDEPERTKRWEGGYERTWEILKEDESGSLKATIEDILFKAKRKKLFEHHGQVRLGMMRHLYVVVDGSRTMEDQDLKPNRLTCTLKLLEYFVEEYFDQNPISQIGIIVTKSKRAEKLTELSGNPRKHITALKKAVDMTCHGEPSLYNSLNLAMQTLKHMPGHTSREVLIIFSSLTTCDPSNIYELIKCLKEVKIRVSIIGLSAEVRVCTVLARETGGTYHVILDESHYKELLIHHVTPPPASSSSECSLIRMGFPQHTIASLSDQDAKPSFSMVQLENNSDPGLTLGGYFCPQCRAKYCELPVECKICGLTLVSAPHLARSYHHLFPLDAFQEVLLEEYQGERFTFARPVRVHFVWTVTCLFMILYTAVLAVFTSTLLLCLYDAVCL
;
A
#
# COMPACT_ATOMS: atom_id res chain seq x y z
N MET A 1 -11.47 42.73 57.33
CA MET A 1 -10.55 43.04 56.22
C MET A 1 -10.12 41.70 55.70
N ASP A 2 -10.73 41.29 54.59
CA ASP A 2 -10.38 40.09 53.83
C ASP A 2 -9.00 40.28 53.23
N ASP A 3 -8.08 39.36 53.48
CA ASP A 3 -6.91 39.13 52.62
C ASP A 3 -7.13 37.79 51.91
N GLU A 4 -7.71 37.87 50.71
CA GLU A 4 -7.81 36.77 49.76
C GLU A 4 -6.40 36.24 49.41
N PRO A 5 -6.22 34.92 49.21
CA PRO A 5 -4.96 34.39 48.70
C PRO A 5 -4.68 34.98 47.31
N GLU A 6 -3.46 35.50 47.10
CA GLU A 6 -3.00 36.04 45.83
C GLU A 6 -3.35 35.08 44.68
N ARG A 7 -4.31 35.50 43.86
CA ARG A 7 -4.74 34.77 42.67
C ARG A 7 -3.56 34.73 41.70
N THR A 8 -2.85 33.60 41.68
CA THR A 8 -1.81 33.27 40.70
C THR A 8 -2.32 33.63 39.32
N LYS A 9 -1.49 34.28 38.49
CA LYS A 9 -1.96 34.85 37.22
C LYS A 9 -2.57 33.73 36.39
N ARG A 10 -3.60 34.04 35.59
CA ARG A 10 -4.42 33.03 34.89
C ARG A 10 -3.63 32.06 33.96
N TRP A 11 -2.39 32.41 33.59
CA TRP A 11 -1.44 31.57 32.84
C TRP A 11 -0.53 30.70 33.72
N GLU A 12 -0.40 31.00 35.02
CA GLU A 12 0.23 30.17 36.04
C GLU A 12 -0.74 29.12 36.61
N GLY A 13 -2.05 29.42 36.68
CA GLY A 13 -3.09 28.51 37.18
C GLY A 13 -3.80 27.67 36.11
N GLY A 14 -3.49 27.87 34.83
CA GLY A 14 -4.19 27.26 33.69
C GLY A 14 -3.40 26.18 32.95
N TYR A 15 -2.26 25.74 33.49
CA TYR A 15 -1.68 24.46 33.08
C TYR A 15 -2.43 23.37 33.85
N GLU A 16 -3.71 23.14 33.50
CA GLU A 16 -4.34 21.86 33.81
C GLU A 16 -3.40 20.81 33.24
N ARG A 17 -2.68 20.13 34.13
CA ARG A 17 -1.62 19.22 33.76
C ARG A 17 -2.32 18.11 33.00
N THR A 18 -2.18 18.09 31.68
CA THR A 18 -2.62 16.97 30.84
C THR A 18 -2.03 15.64 31.30
N TRP A 19 -0.94 15.71 32.07
CA TRP A 19 -0.29 14.62 32.80
C TRP A 19 -1.07 14.07 34.02
N GLU A 20 -2.08 14.77 34.56
CA GLU A 20 -2.93 14.27 35.66
C GLU A 20 -3.99 13.26 35.18
N ILE A 21 -4.33 13.27 33.90
CA ILE A 21 -5.23 12.27 33.26
C ILE A 21 -4.47 10.95 32.99
N LEU A 22 -3.15 11.04 32.86
CA LEU A 22 -2.24 9.92 32.68
C LEU A 22 -2.06 9.20 34.02
N LYS A 23 -2.89 8.17 34.27
CA LYS A 23 -2.75 7.29 35.44
C LYS A 23 -1.51 6.41 35.28
N GLU A 24 -0.66 6.42 36.29
CA GLU A 24 0.46 5.49 36.41
C GLU A 24 -0.04 4.10 36.76
N ASP A 25 0.49 3.08 36.07
CA ASP A 25 0.28 1.69 36.45
C ASP A 25 0.99 1.37 37.78
N GLU A 26 0.71 0.23 38.39
CA GLU A 26 1.28 -0.24 39.67
C GLU A 26 2.84 -0.29 39.68
N SER A 27 3.46 -0.27 38.49
CA SER A 27 4.90 -0.18 38.26
C SER A 27 5.45 1.23 37.99
N GLY A 28 4.61 2.28 38.10
CA GLY A 28 5.00 3.69 37.88
C GLY A 28 5.25 4.05 36.40
N SER A 29 4.68 3.28 35.46
CA SER A 29 4.87 3.50 34.02
C SER A 29 3.57 3.99 33.38
N LEU A 30 3.66 4.98 32.50
CA LEU A 30 2.54 5.57 31.76
C LEU A 30 2.28 4.90 30.39
N LYS A 31 3.06 3.87 30.04
CA LYS A 31 3.08 3.32 28.67
C LYS A 31 1.84 2.50 28.32
N ALA A 32 1.29 1.71 29.26
CA ALA A 32 0.19 0.81 28.95
C ALA A 32 -1.11 1.57 28.61
N THR A 33 -1.43 2.61 29.38
CA THR A 33 -2.62 3.45 29.14
C THR A 33 -2.57 4.15 27.77
N ILE A 34 -1.39 4.59 27.32
CA ILE A 34 -1.22 5.23 26.00
C ILE A 34 -1.37 4.19 24.88
N GLU A 35 -0.79 3.01 25.05
CA GLU A 35 -0.88 1.91 24.09
C GLU A 35 -2.34 1.45 23.91
N ASP A 36 -3.13 1.38 24.98
CA ASP A 36 -4.55 1.02 24.92
C ASP A 36 -5.40 2.04 24.18
N ILE A 37 -5.16 3.34 24.41
CA ILE A 37 -5.86 4.42 23.70
C ILE A 37 -5.52 4.39 22.21
N LEU A 38 -4.23 4.23 21.88
CA LEU A 38 -3.77 4.13 20.50
C LEU A 38 -4.33 2.89 19.81
N PHE A 39 -4.34 1.75 20.51
CA PHE A 39 -4.89 0.50 20.01
C PHE A 39 -6.39 0.61 19.74
N LYS A 40 -7.15 1.23 20.66
CA LYS A 40 -8.58 1.49 20.48
C LYS A 40 -8.86 2.40 19.27
N ALA A 41 -8.06 3.46 19.09
CA ALA A 41 -8.18 4.35 17.94
C ALA A 41 -7.85 3.64 16.62
N LYS A 42 -6.79 2.82 16.60
CA LYS A 42 -6.40 2.01 15.43
C LYS A 42 -7.46 0.99 15.05
N ARG A 43 -8.06 0.32 16.04
CA ARG A 43 -9.18 -0.62 15.82
C ARG A 43 -10.41 0.08 15.25
N LYS A 44 -10.81 1.24 15.81
CA LYS A 44 -11.96 2.00 15.29
C LYS A 44 -11.82 2.32 13.79
N LYS A 45 -10.62 2.74 13.36
CA LYS A 45 -10.33 2.98 11.94
C LYS A 45 -10.44 1.70 11.09
N LEU A 46 -9.96 0.56 11.60
CA LEU A 46 -10.13 -0.74 10.94
C LEU A 46 -11.62 -1.07 10.76
N PHE A 47 -12.46 -0.91 11.79
CA PHE A 47 -13.91 -1.16 11.70
C PHE A 47 -14.62 -0.30 10.64
N GLU A 48 -14.23 0.98 10.50
CA GLU A 48 -14.81 1.88 9.50
C GLU A 48 -14.49 1.46 8.05
N HIS A 49 -13.47 0.61 7.84
CA HIS A 49 -13.01 0.19 6.52
C HIS A 49 -13.52 -1.17 6.03
N HIS A 50 -14.20 -1.97 6.88
CA HIS A 50 -14.72 -3.29 6.48
C HIS A 50 -16.07 -3.17 5.78
N GLY A 51 -16.06 -2.68 4.54
CA GLY A 51 -17.19 -2.77 3.63
C GLY A 51 -16.88 -3.75 2.50
N GLN A 52 -17.80 -4.66 2.19
CA GLN A 52 -17.68 -5.51 1.01
C GLN A 52 -18.00 -4.69 -0.25
N VAL A 53 -16.97 -4.01 -0.74
CA VAL A 53 -17.05 -3.07 -1.86
C VAL A 53 -16.14 -3.53 -2.99
N ARG A 54 -16.45 -3.10 -4.23
CA ARG A 54 -15.59 -3.39 -5.38
C ARG A 54 -14.26 -2.67 -5.20
N LEU A 55 -13.15 -3.38 -5.38
CA LEU A 55 -11.80 -2.84 -5.24
C LEU A 55 -11.10 -2.76 -6.60
N GLY A 56 -10.27 -1.74 -6.79
CA GLY A 56 -9.39 -1.64 -7.96
C GLY A 56 -8.13 -2.48 -7.76
N MET A 57 -8.14 -3.75 -8.19
CA MET A 57 -7.00 -4.65 -7.95
C MET A 57 -5.77 -4.35 -8.82
N MET A 58 -5.98 -4.00 -10.09
CA MET A 58 -4.89 -3.62 -11.00
C MET A 58 -4.67 -2.12 -10.91
N ARG A 59 -3.61 -1.72 -10.21
CA ARG A 59 -3.35 -0.31 -9.89
C ARG A 59 -2.11 0.20 -10.61
N HIS A 60 -2.24 1.38 -11.19
CA HIS A 60 -1.10 2.17 -11.66
C HIS A 60 -0.96 3.40 -10.78
N LEU A 61 0.03 3.35 -9.88
CA LEU A 61 0.28 4.37 -8.90
C LEU A 61 1.47 5.22 -9.31
N TYR A 62 1.27 6.53 -9.44
CA TYR A 62 2.36 7.49 -9.50
C TYR A 62 2.61 8.10 -8.13
N VAL A 63 3.81 7.93 -7.60
CA VAL A 63 4.28 8.61 -6.40
C VAL A 63 4.99 9.88 -6.82
N VAL A 64 4.45 11.04 -6.43
CA VAL A 64 5.06 12.35 -6.65
C VAL A 64 5.69 12.79 -5.34
N VAL A 65 7.01 12.96 -5.33
CA VAL A 65 7.77 13.44 -4.18
C VAL A 65 8.13 14.90 -4.39
N ASP A 66 7.80 15.73 -3.43
CA ASP A 66 8.26 17.12 -3.39
C ASP A 66 9.76 17.18 -3.03
N GLY A 67 10.56 17.85 -3.85
CA GLY A 67 12.00 18.07 -3.70
C GLY A 67 12.33 19.55 -3.52
N SER A 68 11.46 20.29 -2.85
CA SER A 68 11.62 21.71 -2.52
C SER A 68 12.42 21.96 -1.24
N ARG A 69 12.79 23.22 -1.01
CA ARG A 69 13.62 23.64 0.15
C ARG A 69 13.04 23.21 1.50
N THR A 70 11.72 23.09 1.62
CA THR A 70 11.05 22.65 2.85
C THR A 70 11.33 21.19 3.21
N MET A 71 11.95 20.41 2.32
CA MET A 71 12.38 19.04 2.63
C MET A 71 13.69 18.97 3.42
N GLU A 72 14.43 20.08 3.50
CA GLU A 72 15.67 20.19 4.29
C GLU A 72 15.38 20.45 5.78
N ASP A 73 14.14 20.84 6.11
CA ASP A 73 13.69 21.05 7.48
C ASP A 73 13.80 19.78 8.33
N GLN A 74 14.06 19.98 9.63
CA GLN A 74 14.34 18.90 10.60
C GLN A 74 13.12 18.52 11.46
N ASP A 75 11.90 18.78 11.00
CA ASP A 75 10.68 18.35 11.69
C ASP A 75 10.64 16.83 11.89
N LEU A 76 11.11 16.09 10.88
CA LEU A 76 11.33 14.65 10.93
C LEU A 76 12.84 14.39 10.92
N LYS A 77 13.30 13.44 11.74
CA LYS A 77 14.73 13.16 11.89
C LYS A 77 15.26 12.25 10.76
N PRO A 78 16.45 12.51 10.20
CA PRO A 78 17.28 13.72 10.36
C PRO A 78 16.78 14.94 9.56
N ASN A 79 16.08 14.71 8.45
CA ASN A 79 15.45 15.70 7.60
C ASN A 79 14.22 15.07 6.92
N ARG A 80 13.24 15.90 6.54
CA ARG A 80 11.97 15.44 5.96
C ARG A 80 12.18 14.58 4.70
N LEU A 81 13.16 14.90 3.85
CA LEU A 81 13.50 14.10 2.67
C LEU A 81 13.91 12.68 3.05
N THR A 82 14.90 12.53 3.94
CA THR A 82 15.44 11.21 4.30
C THR A 82 14.39 10.34 4.99
N CYS A 83 13.59 10.93 5.87
CA CYS A 83 12.47 10.22 6.49
C CYS A 83 11.46 9.76 5.42
N THR A 84 11.09 10.64 4.49
CA THR A 84 10.18 10.32 3.38
C THR A 84 10.72 9.21 2.48
N LEU A 85 11.98 9.30 2.04
CA LEU A 85 12.58 8.28 1.15
C LEU A 85 12.69 6.92 1.84
N LYS A 86 13.04 6.88 3.13
CA LYS A 86 13.11 5.64 3.91
C LYS A 86 11.73 5.00 4.08
N LEU A 87 10.71 5.79 4.39
CA LEU A 87 9.34 5.30 4.49
C LEU A 87 8.77 4.90 3.12
N LEU A 88 9.20 5.56 2.04
CA LEU A 88 8.86 5.17 0.67
C LEU A 88 9.53 3.85 0.24
N GLU A 89 10.77 3.59 0.66
CA GLU A 89 11.42 2.28 0.43
C GLU A 89 10.59 1.16 1.07
N TYR A 90 10.20 1.35 2.34
CA TYR A 90 9.32 0.43 3.04
C TYR A 90 7.93 0.32 2.38
N PHE A 91 7.34 1.44 1.96
CA PHE A 91 6.06 1.46 1.25
C PHE A 91 6.12 0.68 -0.07
N VAL A 92 7.20 0.82 -0.86
CA VAL A 92 7.37 0.09 -2.12
C VAL A 92 7.43 -1.41 -1.85
N GLU A 93 8.17 -1.86 -0.84
CA GLU A 93 8.24 -3.27 -0.46
C GLU A 93 6.88 -3.81 -0.03
N GLU A 94 6.19 -3.14 0.89
CA GLU A 94 4.87 -3.56 1.39
C GLU A 94 3.80 -3.49 0.28
N TYR A 95 3.88 -2.48 -0.60
CA TYR A 95 2.96 -2.32 -1.72
C TYR A 95 3.05 -3.49 -2.71
N PHE A 96 4.26 -3.89 -3.11
CA PHE A 96 4.44 -5.01 -4.04
C PHE A 96 4.18 -6.38 -3.41
N ASP A 97 4.33 -6.50 -2.08
CA ASP A 97 3.97 -7.73 -1.36
C ASP A 97 2.45 -7.97 -1.38
N GLN A 98 1.66 -6.94 -1.04
CA GLN A 98 0.19 -7.01 -1.02
C GLN A 98 -0.43 -6.95 -2.43
N ASN A 99 0.15 -6.14 -3.32
CA ASN A 99 -0.37 -5.86 -4.67
C ASN A 99 0.66 -6.20 -5.77
N PRO A 100 0.98 -7.48 -6.00
CA PRO A 100 2.02 -7.88 -6.94
C PRO A 100 1.72 -7.47 -8.39
N ILE A 101 0.45 -7.44 -8.80
CA ILE A 101 0.03 -7.10 -10.17
C ILE A 101 0.04 -5.59 -10.47
N SER A 102 0.27 -4.76 -9.46
CA SER A 102 0.25 -3.31 -9.61
C SER A 102 1.59 -2.77 -10.10
N GLN A 103 1.62 -1.54 -10.57
CA GLN A 103 2.84 -0.86 -11.01
C GLN A 103 3.00 0.47 -10.29
N ILE A 104 4.25 0.84 -10.00
CA ILE A 104 4.61 2.13 -9.41
C ILE A 104 5.46 2.91 -10.40
N GLY A 105 5.24 4.22 -10.50
CA GLY A 105 6.16 5.18 -11.10
C GLY A 105 6.51 6.28 -10.10
N ILE A 106 7.75 6.75 -10.10
CA ILE A 106 8.21 7.78 -9.16
C ILE A 106 8.55 9.05 -9.94
N ILE A 107 7.93 10.16 -9.56
CA ILE A 107 8.18 11.50 -10.08
C ILE A 107 8.70 12.36 -8.93
N VAL A 108 9.74 13.13 -9.20
CA VAL A 108 10.26 14.11 -8.26
C VAL A 108 9.98 15.50 -8.79
N THR A 109 9.51 16.38 -7.91
CA THR A 109 9.24 17.77 -8.24
C THR A 109 10.34 18.66 -7.67
N LYS A 110 11.17 19.24 -8.53
CA LYS A 110 12.33 20.04 -8.11
C LYS A 110 12.46 21.27 -9.02
N SER A 111 12.81 22.42 -8.44
CA SER A 111 13.09 23.64 -9.21
C SER A 111 11.98 24.02 -10.20
N LYS A 112 10.71 23.96 -9.76
CA LYS A 112 9.49 24.26 -10.53
C LYS A 112 9.25 23.32 -11.72
N ARG A 113 9.96 22.20 -11.79
CA ARG A 113 9.85 21.18 -12.84
C ARG A 113 9.52 19.83 -12.23
N ALA A 114 8.98 18.95 -13.06
CA ALA A 114 8.71 17.56 -12.71
C ALA A 114 9.65 16.66 -13.50
N GLU A 115 10.38 15.80 -12.80
CA GLU A 115 11.32 14.85 -13.37
C GLU A 115 10.84 13.43 -13.05
N LYS A 116 10.75 12.58 -14.07
CA LYS A 116 10.41 11.17 -13.90
C LYS A 116 11.67 10.44 -13.42
N LEU A 117 11.72 10.10 -12.14
CA LEU A 117 12.85 9.37 -11.57
C LEU A 117 12.84 7.90 -12.01
N THR A 118 11.66 7.27 -11.92
CA THR A 118 11.47 5.88 -12.35
C THR A 118 10.22 5.75 -13.20
N GLU A 119 10.32 4.93 -14.23
CA GLU A 119 9.19 4.58 -15.08
C GLU A 119 8.17 3.68 -14.39
N LEU A 120 6.92 3.74 -14.86
CA LEU A 120 5.84 2.89 -14.38
C LEU A 120 6.23 1.43 -14.62
N SER A 121 6.56 0.72 -13.54
CA SER A 121 7.09 -0.64 -13.61
C SER A 121 6.77 -1.42 -12.34
N GLY A 122 6.72 -2.75 -12.48
CA GLY A 122 6.42 -3.69 -11.40
C GLY A 122 7.65 -4.22 -10.64
N ASN A 123 8.85 -3.69 -10.90
CA ASN A 123 10.07 -4.19 -10.26
C ASN A 123 10.44 -3.35 -9.02
N PRO A 124 10.33 -3.89 -7.80
CA PRO A 124 10.66 -3.16 -6.57
C PRO A 124 12.13 -2.73 -6.51
N ARG A 125 13.07 -3.56 -7.01
CA ARG A 125 14.51 -3.28 -6.93
C ARG A 125 14.87 -2.00 -7.66
N LYS A 126 14.29 -1.78 -8.85
CA LYS A 126 14.52 -0.57 -9.65
C LYS A 126 14.09 0.69 -8.90
N HIS A 127 12.92 0.64 -8.26
CA HIS A 127 12.39 1.74 -7.47
C HIS A 127 13.24 2.00 -6.21
N ILE A 128 13.63 0.95 -5.48
CA ILE A 128 14.46 1.06 -4.28
C ILE A 128 15.84 1.62 -4.62
N THR A 129 16.48 1.17 -5.69
CA THR A 129 17.78 1.72 -6.13
C THR A 129 17.65 3.19 -6.52
N ALA A 130 16.56 3.57 -7.19
CA ALA A 130 16.29 4.97 -7.53
C ALA A 130 16.06 5.84 -6.28
N LEU A 131 15.33 5.34 -5.28
CA LEU A 131 15.11 6.01 -4.00
C LEU A 131 16.42 6.18 -3.21
N LYS A 132 17.27 5.14 -3.19
CA LYS A 132 18.61 5.22 -2.57
C LYS A 132 19.49 6.26 -3.24
N LYS A 133 19.45 6.35 -4.57
CA LYS A 133 20.14 7.40 -5.33
C LYS A 133 19.55 8.79 -5.06
N ALA A 134 18.25 8.88 -4.77
CA ALA A 134 17.57 10.14 -4.46
C ALA A 134 17.90 10.70 -3.07
N VAL A 135 18.54 9.93 -2.18
CA VAL A 135 18.99 10.42 -0.86
C VAL A 135 20.02 11.54 -1.00
N ASP A 136 20.91 11.43 -1.98
CA ASP A 136 21.94 12.44 -2.27
C ASP A 136 21.42 13.64 -3.08
N MET A 137 20.10 13.71 -3.31
CA MET A 137 19.49 14.77 -4.09
C MET A 137 19.41 16.08 -3.30
N THR A 138 20.01 17.15 -3.81
CA THR A 138 19.84 18.49 -3.26
C THR A 138 18.41 18.99 -3.51
N CYS A 139 17.67 19.33 -2.45
CA CYS A 139 16.29 19.81 -2.54
C CYS A 139 16.25 21.33 -2.81
N HIS A 140 16.44 21.69 -4.08
CA HIS A 140 16.47 23.10 -4.48
C HIS A 140 15.18 23.55 -5.19
N GLY A 141 14.72 24.73 -4.79
CA GLY A 141 13.66 25.47 -5.44
C GLY A 141 12.29 25.21 -4.83
N GLU A 142 11.25 25.47 -5.62
CA GLU A 142 9.84 25.34 -5.24
C GLU A 142 9.20 24.19 -6.03
N PRO A 143 8.14 23.55 -5.52
CA PRO A 143 7.44 22.50 -6.25
C PRO A 143 6.48 23.08 -7.29
N SER A 144 6.23 22.29 -8.34
CA SER A 144 5.18 22.52 -9.32
C SER A 144 4.28 21.28 -9.42
N LEU A 145 3.07 21.38 -8.87
CA LEU A 145 2.05 20.33 -8.97
C LEU A 145 1.53 20.16 -10.41
N TYR A 146 1.39 21.26 -11.15
CA TYR A 146 0.88 21.24 -12.53
C TYR A 146 1.76 20.37 -13.44
N ASN A 147 3.07 20.55 -13.38
CA ASN A 147 4.00 19.77 -14.21
C ASN A 147 3.99 18.28 -13.83
N SER A 148 3.96 17.97 -12.53
CA SER A 148 3.94 16.58 -12.05
C SER A 148 2.65 15.86 -12.42
N LEU A 149 1.51 16.52 -12.25
CA LEU A 149 0.20 16.00 -12.63
C LEU A 149 0.06 15.86 -14.14
N ASN A 150 0.57 16.80 -14.93
CA ASN A 150 0.54 16.72 -16.39
C ASN A 150 1.39 15.53 -16.89
N LEU A 151 2.58 15.32 -16.31
CA LEU A 151 3.45 14.19 -16.65
C LEU A 151 2.81 12.84 -16.30
N ALA A 152 2.20 12.75 -15.11
CA ALA A 152 1.45 11.57 -14.69
C ALA A 152 0.23 11.33 -15.61
N MET A 153 -0.54 12.37 -15.92
CA MET A 153 -1.72 12.31 -16.79
C MET A 153 -1.36 11.82 -18.20
N GLN A 154 -0.27 12.32 -18.79
CA GLN A 154 0.17 11.89 -20.12
C GLN A 154 0.44 10.38 -20.17
N THR A 155 1.03 9.81 -19.13
CA THR A 155 1.28 8.36 -19.08
C THR A 155 0.01 7.58 -18.77
N LEU A 156 -0.77 8.01 -17.77
CA LEU A 156 -1.98 7.32 -17.31
C LEU A 156 -3.13 7.37 -18.32
N LYS A 157 -3.16 8.35 -19.24
CA LYS A 157 -4.20 8.48 -20.28
C LYS A 157 -4.22 7.29 -21.24
N HIS A 158 -3.07 6.68 -21.49
CA HIS A 158 -2.95 5.52 -22.38
C HIS A 158 -3.23 4.19 -21.68
N MET A 159 -3.38 4.19 -20.35
CA MET A 159 -3.70 2.99 -19.59
C MET A 159 -5.18 2.62 -19.77
N PRO A 160 -5.51 1.32 -19.85
CA PRO A 160 -6.86 0.87 -20.13
C PRO A 160 -7.83 1.23 -19.00
N GLY A 161 -9.12 1.41 -19.32
CA GLY A 161 -10.13 1.91 -18.38
C GLY A 161 -10.47 1.02 -17.19
N HIS A 162 -10.05 -0.25 -17.21
CA HIS A 162 -10.26 -1.22 -16.12
C HIS A 162 -9.22 -1.14 -15.02
N THR A 163 -8.10 -0.43 -15.23
CA THR A 163 -7.08 -0.25 -14.21
C THR A 163 -7.39 0.99 -13.38
N SER A 164 -7.09 0.94 -12.09
CA SER A 164 -7.18 2.13 -11.26
C SER A 164 -5.97 3.03 -11.57
N ARG A 165 -6.26 4.27 -11.90
CA ARG A 165 -5.26 5.31 -12.17
C ARG A 165 -5.15 6.18 -10.94
N GLU A 166 -4.05 6.04 -10.23
CA GLU A 166 -3.85 6.65 -8.92
C GLU A 166 -2.57 7.51 -8.92
N VAL A 167 -2.65 8.66 -8.26
CA VAL A 167 -1.49 9.52 -8.00
C VAL A 167 -1.44 9.79 -6.51
N LEU A 168 -0.33 9.46 -5.86
CA LEU A 168 -0.04 9.77 -4.47
C LEU A 168 1.01 10.88 -4.43
N ILE A 169 0.64 12.04 -3.90
CA ILE A 169 1.54 13.20 -3.81
C ILE A 169 1.98 13.36 -2.36
N ILE A 170 3.29 13.33 -2.13
CA ILE A 170 3.90 13.71 -0.86
C ILE A 170 4.36 15.15 -0.99
N PHE A 171 3.63 16.06 -0.33
CA PHE A 171 3.76 17.50 -0.52
C PHE A 171 4.23 18.18 0.77
N SER A 172 5.37 18.88 0.72
CA SER A 172 5.94 19.55 1.91
C SER A 172 5.75 21.05 1.92
N SER A 173 5.82 21.68 0.75
CA SER A 173 5.75 23.14 0.65
C SER A 173 4.35 23.65 1.02
N LEU A 174 4.27 24.90 1.48
CA LEU A 174 2.99 25.61 1.65
C LEU A 174 2.51 26.25 0.34
N THR A 175 3.42 26.40 -0.62
CA THR A 175 3.17 27.06 -1.91
C THR A 175 3.43 26.10 -3.06
N THR A 176 2.57 26.19 -4.09
CA THR A 176 2.79 25.53 -5.38
C THR A 176 3.05 26.61 -6.42
N CYS A 177 4.13 26.46 -7.18
CA CYS A 177 4.58 27.46 -8.16
C CYS A 177 4.41 26.90 -9.57
N ASP A 178 3.19 27.03 -10.07
CA ASP A 178 2.77 26.44 -11.33
C ASP A 178 2.70 27.47 -12.48
N PRO A 179 3.05 27.06 -13.72
CA PRO A 179 3.02 27.96 -14.87
C PRO A 179 1.62 28.21 -15.45
N SER A 180 0.62 27.43 -15.05
CA SER A 180 -0.72 27.43 -15.66
C SER A 180 -1.80 27.13 -14.61
N ASN A 181 -3.07 27.31 -14.99
CA ASN A 181 -4.20 27.17 -14.08
C ASN A 181 -4.43 25.71 -13.67
N ILE A 182 -4.18 25.40 -12.40
CA ILE A 182 -4.38 24.05 -11.85
C ILE A 182 -5.86 23.64 -11.81
N TYR A 183 -6.81 24.58 -11.72
CA TYR A 183 -8.24 24.25 -11.66
C TYR A 183 -8.77 23.67 -12.97
N GLU A 184 -8.22 24.07 -14.11
CA GLU A 184 -8.52 23.46 -15.40
C GLU A 184 -7.96 22.03 -15.47
N LEU A 185 -6.73 21.83 -14.97
CA LEU A 185 -6.13 20.50 -14.89
C LEU A 185 -6.94 19.56 -13.99
N ILE A 186 -7.50 20.05 -12.87
CA ILE A 186 -8.38 19.25 -12.00
C ILE A 186 -9.60 18.73 -12.78
N LYS A 187 -10.20 19.57 -13.63
CA LYS A 187 -11.32 19.15 -14.49
C LYS A 187 -10.88 18.07 -15.49
N CYS A 188 -9.74 18.27 -16.15
CA CYS A 188 -9.16 17.29 -17.06
C CYS A 188 -8.88 15.94 -16.35
N LEU A 189 -8.32 15.95 -15.13
CA LEU A 189 -8.05 14.74 -14.35
C LEU A 189 -9.34 13.99 -13.99
N LYS A 190 -10.42 14.73 -13.70
CA LYS A 190 -11.75 14.17 -13.42
C LYS A 190 -12.35 13.49 -14.65
N GLU A 191 -12.21 14.10 -15.83
CA GLU A 191 -12.65 13.51 -17.11
C GLU A 191 -11.87 12.23 -17.44
N VAL A 192 -10.55 12.23 -17.19
CA VAL A 192 -9.69 11.05 -17.37
C VAL A 192 -9.88 10.04 -16.22
N LYS A 193 -10.72 10.31 -15.21
CA LYS A 193 -10.96 9.44 -14.04
C LYS A 193 -9.65 9.03 -13.35
N ILE A 194 -8.77 9.99 -13.10
CA ILE A 194 -7.55 9.80 -12.30
C ILE A 194 -7.85 10.23 -10.86
N ARG A 195 -7.56 9.34 -9.91
CA ARG A 195 -7.71 9.61 -8.48
C ARG A 195 -6.40 10.18 -7.93
N VAL A 196 -6.46 11.34 -7.28
CA VAL A 196 -5.27 11.99 -6.70
C VAL A 196 -5.42 12.07 -5.19
N SER A 197 -4.56 11.35 -4.47
CA SER A 197 -4.44 11.40 -3.02
C SER A 197 -3.18 12.17 -2.63
N ILE A 198 -3.23 12.90 -1.52
CA ILE A 198 -2.14 13.78 -1.11
C ILE A 198 -1.85 13.55 0.37
N ILE A 199 -0.58 13.50 0.72
CA ILE A 199 -0.08 13.54 2.09
C ILE A 199 0.70 14.84 2.25
N GLY A 200 0.15 15.75 3.04
CA GLY A 200 0.79 17.03 3.38
C GLY A 200 1.73 16.89 4.58
N LEU A 201 2.94 17.42 4.48
CA LEU A 201 3.82 17.56 5.64
C LEU A 201 3.43 18.83 6.41
N SER A 202 3.14 18.67 7.71
CA SER A 202 2.89 19.70 8.71
C SER A 202 1.65 20.59 8.52
N ALA A 203 1.25 20.93 7.29
CA ALA A 203 0.18 21.88 7.02
C ALA A 203 -0.77 21.45 5.89
N GLU A 204 -2.00 21.98 5.97
CA GLU A 204 -3.03 21.84 4.95
C GLU A 204 -2.95 22.97 3.91
N VAL A 205 -2.91 22.60 2.62
CA VAL A 205 -2.95 23.54 1.51
C VAL A 205 -4.29 23.44 0.79
N ARG A 206 -5.03 24.56 0.74
CA ARG A 206 -6.41 24.60 0.21
C ARG A 206 -6.55 24.06 -1.21
N VAL A 207 -5.58 24.34 -2.09
CA VAL A 207 -5.59 23.84 -3.48
C VAL A 207 -5.51 22.31 -3.51
N CYS A 208 -4.65 21.71 -2.67
CA CYS A 208 -4.51 20.27 -2.52
C CYS A 208 -5.80 19.62 -1.97
N THR A 209 -6.44 20.26 -0.99
CA THR A 209 -7.73 19.81 -0.44
C THR A 209 -8.82 19.76 -1.52
N VAL A 210 -8.90 20.80 -2.36
CA VAL A 210 -9.86 20.84 -3.48
C VAL A 210 -9.53 19.78 -4.53
N LEU A 211 -8.25 19.60 -4.88
CA LEU A 211 -7.78 18.60 -5.82
C LEU A 211 -8.14 17.16 -5.37
N ALA A 212 -7.88 16.82 -4.11
CA ALA A 212 -8.20 15.51 -3.57
C ALA A 212 -9.72 15.27 -3.54
N ARG A 213 -10.50 16.27 -3.10
CA ARG A 213 -11.96 16.17 -3.04
C ARG A 213 -12.61 16.03 -4.42
N GLU A 214 -12.15 16.78 -5.41
CA GLU A 214 -12.72 16.74 -6.77
C GLU A 214 -12.37 15.46 -7.53
N THR A 215 -11.21 14.87 -7.28
CA THR A 215 -10.75 13.62 -7.91
C THR A 215 -11.18 12.36 -7.15
N GLY A 216 -11.81 12.50 -5.98
CA GLY A 216 -12.22 11.38 -5.12
C GLY A 216 -11.05 10.69 -4.39
N GLY A 217 -9.92 11.39 -4.25
CA GLY A 217 -8.82 10.95 -3.39
C GLY A 217 -8.99 11.41 -1.94
N THR A 218 -7.97 11.13 -1.13
CA THR A 218 -7.92 11.54 0.28
C THR A 218 -6.78 12.52 0.51
N TYR A 219 -6.97 13.47 1.42
CA TYR A 219 -5.94 14.38 1.86
C TYR A 219 -5.72 14.24 3.36
N HIS A 220 -4.50 13.94 3.76
CA HIS A 220 -4.11 13.80 5.16
C HIS A 220 -2.87 14.64 5.45
N VAL A 221 -2.80 15.18 6.67
CA VAL A 221 -1.65 15.93 7.18
C VAL A 221 -0.91 15.05 8.17
N ILE A 222 0.41 15.01 8.04
CA ILE A 222 1.29 14.24 8.94
C ILE A 222 1.37 14.94 10.30
N LEU A 223 1.42 14.14 11.36
CA LEU A 223 1.66 14.59 12.73
C LEU A 223 3.05 14.13 13.17
N ASP A 224 3.22 12.80 13.24
CA ASP A 224 4.45 12.13 13.63
C ASP A 224 4.90 11.12 12.58
N GLU A 225 6.13 10.59 12.71
CA GLU A 225 6.67 9.51 11.86
C GLU A 225 5.79 8.24 11.89
N SER A 226 5.24 7.90 13.06
CA SER A 226 4.31 6.78 13.20
C SER A 226 3.02 7.01 12.41
N HIS A 227 2.43 8.20 12.54
CA HIS A 227 1.23 8.59 11.79
C HIS A 227 1.51 8.59 10.29
N TYR A 228 2.69 9.07 9.87
CA TYR A 228 3.08 9.03 8.46
C TYR A 228 3.14 7.59 7.92
N LYS A 229 3.75 6.67 8.67
CA LYS A 229 3.78 5.25 8.31
C LYS A 229 2.37 4.67 8.20
N GLU A 230 1.47 5.01 9.12
CA GLU A 230 0.06 4.60 9.04
C GLU A 230 -0.65 5.10 7.79
N LEU A 231 -0.43 6.37 7.40
CA LEU A 231 -1.00 6.94 6.18
C LEU A 231 -0.49 6.24 4.92
N LEU A 232 0.80 5.89 4.86
CA LEU A 232 1.36 5.13 3.74
C LEU A 232 0.77 3.73 3.67
N ILE A 233 0.67 3.01 4.80
CA ILE A 233 0.04 1.68 4.87
C ILE A 233 -1.45 1.75 4.47
N HIS A 234 -2.15 2.81 4.84
CA HIS A 234 -3.52 3.04 4.41
C HIS A 234 -3.63 3.06 2.87
N HIS A 235 -2.68 3.69 2.18
CA HIS A 235 -2.62 3.71 0.71
C HIS A 235 -2.09 2.41 0.08
N VAL A 236 -1.50 1.48 0.85
CA VAL A 236 -1.16 0.14 0.36
C VAL A 236 -2.43 -0.64 0.05
N THR A 237 -3.46 -0.53 0.88
CA THR A 237 -4.72 -1.21 0.61
C THR A 237 -5.39 -0.64 -0.65
N PRO A 238 -5.87 -1.48 -1.58
CA PRO A 238 -6.54 -1.02 -2.79
C PRO A 238 -7.81 -0.26 -2.39
N PRO A 239 -7.99 0.99 -2.85
CA PRO A 239 -9.15 1.75 -2.46
C PRO A 239 -10.41 1.25 -3.19
N PRO A 240 -11.61 1.56 -2.66
CA PRO A 240 -12.86 1.24 -3.32
C PRO A 240 -12.92 1.88 -4.70
N ALA A 241 -13.28 1.08 -5.70
CA ALA A 241 -13.46 1.52 -7.07
C ALA A 241 -14.69 2.43 -7.15
N SER A 242 -14.58 3.51 -7.93
CA SER A 242 -15.74 4.35 -8.25
C SER A 242 -16.75 3.55 -9.07
N SER A 243 -18.04 3.85 -8.95
CA SER A 243 -19.09 3.24 -9.78
C SER A 243 -18.88 3.47 -11.28
N SER A 244 -18.07 4.46 -11.65
CA SER A 244 -17.76 4.82 -13.04
C SER A 244 -16.63 4.00 -13.68
N SER A 245 -15.95 3.15 -12.90
CA SER A 245 -14.82 2.34 -13.37
C SER A 245 -15.31 1.14 -14.19
N GLU A 246 -14.65 0.86 -15.31
CA GLU A 246 -15.05 -0.22 -16.21
C GLU A 246 -14.63 -1.59 -15.63
N CYS A 247 -15.55 -2.56 -15.67
CA CYS A 247 -15.26 -3.95 -15.29
C CYS A 247 -15.13 -4.77 -16.57
N SER A 248 -13.92 -4.87 -17.12
CA SER A 248 -13.63 -5.71 -18.29
C SER A 248 -12.92 -6.99 -17.90
N LEU A 249 -13.26 -8.11 -18.55
CA LEU A 249 -12.51 -9.35 -18.44
C LEU A 249 -11.20 -9.26 -19.24
N ILE A 250 -10.07 -9.44 -18.57
CA ILE A 250 -8.73 -9.32 -19.15
C ILE A 250 -8.17 -10.71 -19.41
N ARG A 251 -7.49 -10.89 -20.54
CA ARG A 251 -6.72 -12.11 -20.80
C ARG A 251 -5.43 -12.05 -19.98
N MET A 252 -5.21 -13.03 -19.12
CA MET A 252 -3.96 -13.19 -18.37
C MET A 252 -3.18 -14.41 -18.87
N GLY A 253 -1.86 -14.31 -18.89
CA GLY A 253 -0.96 -15.40 -19.21
C GLY A 253 -0.35 -15.99 -17.95
N PHE A 254 -0.45 -17.31 -17.79
CA PHE A 254 0.22 -18.06 -16.74
C PHE A 254 1.46 -18.75 -17.33
N PRO A 255 2.64 -18.11 -17.31
CA PRO A 255 3.86 -18.72 -17.82
C PRO A 255 4.32 -19.86 -16.90
N GLN A 256 4.86 -20.92 -17.50
CA GLN A 256 5.55 -21.97 -16.78
C GLN A 256 7.01 -21.57 -16.56
N HIS A 257 7.54 -21.90 -15.39
CA HIS A 257 8.96 -21.72 -15.09
C HIS A 257 9.74 -22.92 -15.64
N THR A 258 10.54 -22.71 -16.67
CA THR A 258 11.42 -23.76 -17.20
C THR A 258 12.82 -23.53 -16.66
N ILE A 259 13.32 -24.51 -15.93
CA ILE A 259 14.70 -24.55 -15.45
C ILE A 259 15.48 -25.31 -16.52
N ALA A 260 16.32 -24.62 -17.30
CA ALA A 260 17.29 -25.28 -18.16
C ALA A 260 18.59 -25.45 -17.39
N SER A 261 19.06 -26.68 -17.25
CA SER A 261 20.33 -27.02 -16.60
C SER A 261 21.43 -27.13 -17.66
N LEU A 262 22.69 -26.83 -17.30
CA LEU A 262 23.84 -26.98 -18.21
C LEU A 262 24.07 -28.43 -18.67
N SER A 263 23.45 -29.40 -18.00
CA SER A 263 23.50 -30.83 -18.33
C SER A 263 22.52 -31.26 -19.43
N ASP A 264 21.55 -30.42 -19.80
CA ASP A 264 20.58 -30.73 -20.84
C ASP A 264 21.14 -30.33 -22.22
N GLN A 265 21.17 -31.27 -23.18
CA GLN A 265 21.68 -31.02 -24.54
C GLN A 265 20.90 -29.92 -25.29
N ASP A 266 19.71 -29.55 -24.83
CA ASP A 266 18.85 -28.51 -25.39
C ASP A 266 18.89 -27.17 -24.61
N ALA A 267 19.80 -27.00 -23.64
CA ALA A 267 19.94 -25.77 -22.88
C ALA A 267 20.53 -24.63 -23.74
N LYS A 268 19.66 -23.96 -24.50
CA LYS A 268 20.03 -22.78 -25.28
C LYS A 268 20.07 -21.54 -24.37
N PRO A 269 21.23 -20.91 -24.14
CA PRO A 269 21.28 -19.63 -23.46
C PRO A 269 20.50 -18.61 -24.29
N SER A 270 19.57 -17.91 -23.66
CA SER A 270 18.69 -16.97 -24.34
C SER A 270 18.55 -15.71 -23.50
N PHE A 271 18.60 -14.56 -24.16
CA PHE A 271 18.36 -13.27 -23.53
C PHE A 271 16.93 -13.17 -23.02
N SER A 272 16.76 -12.53 -21.86
CA SER A 272 15.43 -12.18 -21.38
C SER A 272 15.00 -10.85 -21.99
N MET A 273 13.71 -10.74 -22.33
CA MET A 273 13.18 -9.52 -22.95
C MET A 273 13.16 -8.32 -21.97
N VAL A 274 13.19 -8.58 -20.66
CA VAL A 274 13.17 -7.55 -19.59
C VAL A 274 14.49 -6.77 -19.56
N GLN A 275 15.61 -7.39 -19.94
CA GLN A 275 16.94 -6.79 -19.87
C GLN A 275 17.30 -5.94 -21.10
N LEU A 276 16.44 -5.85 -22.12
CA LEU A 276 16.66 -4.95 -23.26
C LEU A 276 16.25 -3.50 -22.96
N GLU A 277 15.41 -3.26 -21.93
CA GLU A 277 14.95 -1.90 -21.56
C GLU A 277 15.77 -1.27 -20.42
N ASN A 278 16.37 -2.08 -19.55
CA ASN A 278 17.31 -1.55 -18.57
C ASN A 278 18.68 -1.47 -19.23
N ASN A 279 19.29 -0.29 -19.28
CA ASN A 279 20.71 -0.07 -19.64
C ASN A 279 21.70 -0.75 -18.66
N SER A 280 21.29 -1.85 -18.03
CA SER A 280 22.11 -2.75 -17.22
C SER A 280 22.56 -3.91 -18.11
N ASP A 281 23.78 -4.39 -17.89
CA ASP A 281 24.43 -5.43 -18.70
C ASP A 281 23.48 -6.60 -19.03
N PRO A 282 23.40 -7.02 -20.32
CA PRO A 282 22.51 -8.10 -20.73
C PRO A 282 23.01 -9.43 -20.13
N GLY A 283 22.38 -9.82 -19.02
CA GLY A 283 22.69 -11.08 -18.33
C GLY A 283 22.13 -12.27 -19.11
N LEU A 284 23.00 -13.17 -19.55
CA LEU A 284 22.61 -14.46 -20.10
C LEU A 284 22.02 -15.31 -18.98
N THR A 285 20.75 -15.71 -19.13
CA THR A 285 20.10 -16.65 -18.20
C THR A 285 19.78 -17.94 -18.92
N LEU A 286 19.88 -19.07 -18.22
CA LEU A 286 19.56 -20.40 -18.76
C LEU A 286 18.06 -20.69 -18.58
N GLY A 287 17.54 -20.53 -17.36
CA GLY A 287 16.10 -20.68 -17.06
C GLY A 287 15.32 -19.37 -17.12
N GLY A 288 13.99 -19.47 -17.17
CA GLY A 288 13.09 -18.32 -17.11
C GLY A 288 11.62 -18.70 -17.30
N TYR A 289 10.78 -17.67 -17.32
CA TYR A 289 9.36 -17.76 -17.57
C TYR A 289 9.07 -17.56 -19.06
N PHE A 290 8.28 -18.45 -19.64
CA PHE A 290 7.93 -18.39 -21.06
C PHE A 290 6.49 -17.92 -21.26
N CYS A 291 6.31 -16.87 -22.05
CA CYS A 291 4.99 -16.39 -22.42
C CYS A 291 4.21 -17.48 -23.18
N PRO A 292 2.95 -17.79 -22.81
CA PRO A 292 2.17 -18.84 -23.48
C PRO A 292 1.80 -18.49 -24.93
N GLN A 293 1.74 -17.21 -25.28
CA GLN A 293 1.32 -16.75 -26.60
C GLN A 293 2.49 -16.59 -27.58
N CYS A 294 3.53 -15.85 -27.19
CA CYS A 294 4.67 -15.54 -28.07
C CYS A 294 5.95 -16.32 -27.74
N ARG A 295 5.95 -17.15 -26.69
CA ARG A 295 7.11 -17.92 -26.20
C ARG A 295 8.35 -17.09 -25.87
N ALA A 296 8.18 -15.78 -25.67
CA ALA A 296 9.27 -14.92 -25.22
C ALA A 296 9.64 -15.22 -23.77
N LYS A 297 10.92 -15.07 -23.47
CA LYS A 297 11.50 -15.35 -22.17
C LYS A 297 11.55 -14.10 -21.28
N TYR A 298 11.11 -14.27 -20.04
CA TYR A 298 11.14 -13.27 -18.98
C TYR A 298 11.87 -13.83 -17.75
N CYS A 299 12.70 -13.02 -17.08
CA CYS A 299 13.40 -13.44 -15.87
C CYS A 299 12.55 -13.29 -14.61
N GLU A 300 11.71 -12.26 -14.57
CA GLU A 300 10.93 -11.88 -13.39
C GLU A 300 9.45 -11.78 -13.77
N LEU A 301 8.59 -12.01 -12.78
CA LEU A 301 7.14 -11.85 -12.84
C LEU A 301 6.68 -11.04 -11.63
N PRO A 302 5.56 -10.31 -11.73
CA PRO A 302 4.67 -10.18 -12.89
C PRO A 302 5.12 -9.07 -13.85
N VAL A 303 4.97 -9.30 -15.14
CA VAL A 303 5.42 -8.38 -16.21
C VAL A 303 4.43 -8.41 -17.37
N GLU A 304 4.22 -7.28 -18.02
CA GLU A 304 3.49 -7.22 -19.30
C GLU A 304 4.39 -7.64 -20.46
N CYS A 305 3.93 -8.61 -21.25
CA CYS A 305 4.70 -9.13 -22.36
C CYS A 305 4.84 -8.09 -23.48
N LYS A 306 6.06 -7.63 -23.75
CA LYS A 306 6.34 -6.55 -24.72
C LYS A 306 6.03 -6.92 -26.19
N ILE A 307 5.92 -8.21 -26.50
CA ILE A 307 5.66 -8.69 -27.87
C ILE A 307 4.15 -8.85 -28.12
N CYS A 308 3.41 -9.40 -27.16
CA CYS A 308 1.98 -9.71 -27.34
C CYS A 308 1.03 -8.86 -26.49
N GLY A 309 1.52 -8.01 -25.59
CA GLY A 309 0.73 -7.20 -24.67
C GLY A 309 0.02 -7.98 -23.56
N LEU A 310 0.27 -9.29 -23.43
CA LEU A 310 -0.38 -10.13 -22.43
C LEU A 310 0.26 -9.93 -21.06
N THR A 311 -0.55 -9.67 -20.02
CA THR A 311 -0.06 -9.60 -18.64
C THR A 311 0.32 -10.99 -18.14
N LEU A 312 1.60 -11.19 -17.81
CA LEU A 312 2.13 -12.45 -17.30
C LEU A 312 2.12 -12.43 -15.78
N VAL A 313 1.39 -13.37 -15.17
CA VAL A 313 1.18 -13.44 -13.72
C VAL A 313 1.32 -14.89 -13.27
N SER A 314 1.82 -15.12 -12.06
CA SER A 314 1.84 -16.44 -11.43
C SER A 314 0.60 -16.62 -10.53
N ALA A 315 0.11 -17.85 -10.37
CA ALA A 315 -1.02 -18.11 -9.47
C ALA A 315 -0.79 -17.60 -8.03
N PRO A 316 0.42 -17.71 -7.43
CA PRO A 316 0.72 -17.12 -6.12
C PRO A 316 0.53 -15.60 -6.06
N HIS A 317 0.77 -14.86 -7.14
CA HIS A 317 0.60 -13.41 -7.15
C HIS A 317 -0.87 -13.01 -7.03
N LEU A 318 -1.77 -13.72 -7.73
CA LEU A 318 -3.20 -13.52 -7.56
C LEU A 318 -3.66 -13.98 -6.17
N ALA A 319 -3.07 -15.08 -5.67
CA ALA A 319 -3.41 -15.62 -4.38
C ALA A 319 -3.15 -14.64 -3.24
N ARG A 320 -2.02 -13.91 -3.30
CA ARG A 320 -1.71 -12.86 -2.33
C ARG A 320 -2.77 -11.78 -2.29
N SER A 321 -3.35 -11.37 -3.41
CA SER A 321 -4.37 -10.31 -3.41
C SER A 321 -5.78 -10.77 -3.01
N TYR A 322 -6.02 -12.08 -2.77
CA TYR A 322 -7.34 -12.57 -2.35
C TYR A 322 -7.79 -12.07 -0.98
N HIS A 323 -6.87 -11.74 -0.07
CA HIS A 323 -7.22 -11.25 1.27
C HIS A 323 -7.99 -9.91 1.23
N HIS A 324 -7.84 -9.13 0.16
CA HIS A 324 -8.64 -7.93 -0.07
C HIS A 324 -10.06 -8.23 -0.54
N LEU A 325 -10.26 -9.34 -1.26
CA LEU A 325 -11.58 -9.73 -1.79
C LEU A 325 -12.46 -10.39 -0.73
N PHE A 326 -11.84 -11.13 0.19
CA PHE A 326 -12.49 -11.78 1.32
C PHE A 326 -11.86 -11.26 2.62
N PRO A 327 -12.25 -10.06 3.07
CA PRO A 327 -11.77 -9.54 4.34
C PRO A 327 -12.21 -10.46 5.48
N LEU A 328 -11.37 -10.55 6.51
CA LEU A 328 -11.72 -11.30 7.72
C LEU A 328 -12.74 -10.51 8.54
N ASP A 329 -13.67 -11.23 9.16
CA ASP A 329 -14.60 -10.62 10.10
C ASP A 329 -13.87 -10.15 11.36
N ALA A 330 -14.30 -9.01 11.88
CA ALA A 330 -13.74 -8.47 13.11
C ALA A 330 -14.14 -9.35 14.31
N PHE A 331 -13.19 -9.58 15.20
CA PHE A 331 -13.45 -10.27 16.47
C PHE A 331 -14.35 -9.42 17.36
N GLN A 332 -15.34 -10.04 18.00
CA GLN A 332 -16.18 -9.41 19.02
C GLN A 332 -15.44 -9.37 20.36
N GLU A 333 -15.37 -8.19 20.96
CA GLU A 333 -14.78 -8.01 22.29
C GLU A 333 -15.81 -8.40 23.35
N VAL A 334 -15.47 -9.37 24.19
CA VAL A 334 -16.26 -9.78 25.36
C VAL A 334 -15.43 -9.54 26.61
N LEU A 335 -16.05 -9.01 27.66
CA LEU A 335 -15.37 -8.83 28.94
C LEU A 335 -15.04 -10.21 29.52
N LEU A 336 -13.86 -10.34 30.14
CA LEU A 336 -13.39 -11.60 30.75
C LEU A 336 -14.40 -12.20 31.74
N GLU A 337 -15.20 -11.36 32.39
CA GLU A 337 -16.24 -11.75 33.35
C GLU A 337 -17.42 -12.48 32.69
N GLU A 338 -17.67 -12.21 31.42
CA GLU A 338 -18.77 -12.78 30.63
C GLU A 338 -18.32 -13.99 29.79
N TYR A 339 -17.02 -14.30 29.80
CA TYR A 339 -16.43 -15.31 28.93
C TYR A 339 -16.49 -16.72 29.53
N GLN A 340 -17.32 -17.59 28.97
CA GLN A 340 -17.47 -19.00 29.37
C GLN A 340 -16.87 -20.01 28.37
N GLY A 341 -15.79 -19.65 27.65
CA GLY A 341 -15.19 -20.47 26.59
C GLY A 341 -13.81 -21.06 26.88
N GLU A 342 -13.40 -22.07 26.11
CA GLU A 342 -12.02 -22.59 26.10
C GLU A 342 -11.11 -21.70 25.22
N ARG A 343 -9.88 -21.47 25.67
CA ARG A 343 -8.90 -20.60 24.98
C ARG A 343 -8.23 -21.36 23.83
N PHE A 344 -8.57 -21.05 22.58
CA PHE A 344 -7.97 -21.66 21.39
C PHE A 344 -6.91 -20.74 20.76
N THR A 345 -5.75 -20.54 21.42
CA THR A 345 -4.46 -20.17 20.77
C THR A 345 -3.33 -20.00 21.79
N PHE A 346 -2.11 -20.31 21.36
CA PHE A 346 -0.90 -20.42 22.17
C PHE A 346 -0.45 -19.04 22.71
N ALA A 347 -0.64 -18.80 24.01
CA ALA A 347 -0.20 -17.58 24.67
C ALA A 347 1.23 -17.72 25.20
N ARG A 348 2.15 -16.92 24.67
CA ARG A 348 3.34 -16.47 25.43
C ARG A 348 2.80 -15.68 26.63
N PRO A 349 3.30 -15.89 27.87
CA PRO A 349 2.73 -15.26 29.05
C PRO A 349 3.19 -13.79 29.09
N VAL A 350 2.45 -12.92 28.41
CA VAL A 350 2.44 -11.51 28.73
C VAL A 350 1.17 -11.32 29.57
N ARG A 351 1.33 -10.89 30.81
CA ARG A 351 0.23 -10.47 31.68
C ARG A 351 -0.44 -9.26 31.00
N VAL A 352 -1.38 -9.52 30.11
CA VAL A 352 -2.38 -8.56 29.67
C VAL A 352 -3.68 -9.34 29.50
N HIS A 353 -4.74 -8.73 30.02
CA HIS A 353 -6.11 -9.21 29.97
C HIS A 353 -6.54 -9.50 28.51
N PHE A 354 -7.61 -10.26 28.34
CA PHE A 354 -8.30 -10.64 27.09
C PHE A 354 -7.90 -11.97 26.47
N VAL A 355 -8.93 -12.82 26.30
CA VAL A 355 -8.86 -14.09 25.61
C VAL A 355 -10.05 -14.26 24.66
N TRP A 356 -9.76 -14.96 23.57
CA TRP A 356 -10.41 -14.89 22.28
C TRP A 356 -11.19 -16.17 21.95
N THR A 357 -12.40 -16.03 21.41
CA THR A 357 -13.15 -17.10 20.72
C THR A 357 -13.55 -16.62 19.33
N VAL A 358 -13.22 -17.40 18.28
CA VAL A 358 -14.00 -17.41 17.04
C VAL A 358 -14.49 -18.82 16.78
N THR A 359 -15.79 -18.84 16.51
CA THR A 359 -16.66 -19.97 16.22
C THR A 359 -16.20 -20.82 15.04
N CYS A 360 -16.24 -22.13 15.28
CA CYS A 360 -16.02 -23.23 14.34
C CYS A 360 -16.96 -23.21 13.12
N LEU A 361 -16.59 -22.53 12.04
CA LEU A 361 -17.17 -22.78 10.71
C LEU A 361 -16.24 -23.63 9.81
N PHE A 362 -14.94 -23.65 10.09
CA PHE A 362 -13.97 -24.43 9.30
C PHE A 362 -13.99 -25.93 9.62
N MET A 363 -14.30 -26.32 10.86
CA MET A 363 -14.35 -27.74 11.25
C MET A 363 -15.57 -28.49 10.69
N ILE A 364 -16.69 -27.79 10.44
CA ILE A 364 -17.90 -28.41 9.88
C ILE A 364 -17.71 -28.69 8.38
N LEU A 365 -17.03 -27.81 7.65
CA LEU A 365 -16.72 -28.06 6.24
C LEU A 365 -15.68 -29.18 6.07
N TYR A 366 -14.66 -29.23 6.92
CA TYR A 366 -13.64 -30.27 6.81
C TYR A 366 -14.17 -31.66 7.19
N THR A 367 -15.04 -31.75 8.21
CA THR A 367 -15.69 -33.01 8.60
C THR A 367 -16.75 -33.46 7.60
N ALA A 368 -17.51 -32.53 6.99
CA ALA A 368 -18.46 -32.87 5.93
C ALA A 368 -17.76 -33.35 4.65
N VAL A 369 -16.66 -32.71 4.25
CA VAL A 369 -15.88 -33.13 3.06
C VAL A 369 -15.19 -34.47 3.31
N LEU A 370 -14.63 -34.72 4.51
CA LEU A 370 -14.06 -36.03 4.85
C LEU A 370 -15.13 -37.13 4.88
N ALA A 371 -16.31 -36.86 5.44
CA ALA A 371 -17.39 -37.84 5.54
C ALA A 371 -17.92 -38.27 4.15
N VAL A 372 -18.08 -37.30 3.22
CA VAL A 372 -18.47 -37.59 1.83
C VAL A 372 -17.39 -38.38 1.10
N PHE A 373 -16.11 -38.06 1.31
CA PHE A 373 -14.99 -38.78 0.71
C PHE A 373 -14.87 -40.22 1.25
N THR A 374 -15.09 -40.44 2.55
CA THR A 374 -15.07 -41.79 3.13
C THR A 374 -16.26 -42.64 2.71
N SER A 375 -17.44 -42.04 2.54
CA SER A 375 -18.65 -42.76 2.11
C SER A 375 -18.58 -43.17 0.64
N THR A 376 -18.03 -42.32 -0.24
CA THR A 376 -17.81 -42.66 -1.66
C THR A 376 -16.70 -43.70 -1.85
N LEU A 377 -15.64 -43.68 -1.03
CA LEU A 377 -14.61 -44.72 -1.08
C LEU A 377 -15.14 -46.10 -0.61
N LEU A 378 -16.01 -46.12 0.40
CA LEU A 378 -16.60 -47.37 0.93
C LEU A 378 -17.59 -48.01 -0.06
N LEU A 379 -18.36 -47.20 -0.80
CA LEU A 379 -19.27 -47.67 -1.86
C LEU A 379 -18.49 -48.25 -3.05
N CYS A 380 -17.41 -47.62 -3.50
CA CYS A 380 -16.54 -48.17 -4.55
C CYS A 380 -15.85 -49.48 -4.14
N LEU A 381 -15.55 -49.68 -2.84
CA LEU A 381 -14.95 -50.91 -2.34
C LEU A 381 -15.96 -52.06 -2.21
N TYR A 382 -17.24 -51.78 -1.96
CA TYR A 382 -18.29 -52.80 -1.88
C TYR A 382 -18.70 -53.33 -3.26
N ASP A 383 -18.77 -52.46 -4.28
CA ASP A 383 -19.09 -52.88 -5.66
C ASP A 383 -17.96 -53.70 -6.32
N ALA A 384 -16.72 -53.59 -5.84
CA ALA A 384 -15.59 -54.38 -6.35
C ALA A 384 -15.51 -55.80 -5.78
N VAL A 385 -16.30 -56.13 -4.74
CA VAL A 385 -16.31 -57.46 -4.09
C VAL A 385 -17.52 -58.31 -4.50
N CYS A 386 -18.50 -57.73 -5.20
CA CYS A 386 -19.71 -58.43 -5.68
C CYS A 386 -19.77 -58.62 -7.22
N LEU A 387 -18.61 -58.78 -7.87
CA LEU A 387 -18.49 -59.21 -9.27
C LEU A 387 -17.64 -60.47 -9.40
#